data_AF-A0A3Q9HQK5-F1
#
_entry.id   AF-A0A3Q9HQK5-F1
#
_cell.length_a   1.000
_cell.length_b   1.000
_cell.length_c   1.000
_cell.angle_alpha   90.00
_cell.angle_beta   90.00
_cell.angle_gamma   90.00
#
_symmetry.space_group_name_H-M   'P 1'
#
loop_
_entity.id
_entity.type
_entity.pdbx_description
1 polymer ?
#
loop_
_entity_poly.entity_id
_entity_poly.type
_entity_poly.pdbx_seq_one_letter_code
_entity_poly.pdbx_strand_id
1 'polypeptide(L)'
;MSELQKVTILVTRENSNSNQKELLLFKHPGDGIRIPAGTVEIEETSLEVAVRETMEKTGLEKFKVVKCIGVTEIVLPEDQYVVLRSTKVYSRPNITSFDWASFRKGIYVSYKRQENDFIQVTYDEYNKISNSDYFTYSITGWVSRDILTKK
;
A
#
# COMPACT_ATOMS: atom_id res chain seq x y z
N MET A 1 16.61 6.84 -4.31
CA MET A 1 15.70 5.67 -4.32
C MET A 1 14.39 6.15 -3.73
N SER A 2 13.28 5.97 -4.43
CA SER A 2 11.95 6.36 -3.95
C SER A 2 11.44 5.34 -2.94
N GLU A 3 10.70 5.82 -1.94
CA GLU A 3 10.07 5.03 -0.88
C GLU A 3 8.55 5.01 -1.05
N LEU A 4 7.88 3.97 -0.52
CA LEU A 4 6.42 3.92 -0.52
C LEU A 4 5.88 4.47 0.81
N GLN A 5 5.34 5.68 0.78
CA GLN A 5 4.75 6.29 1.96
C GLN A 5 3.24 5.98 2.08
N LYS A 6 2.79 5.76 3.32
CA LYS A 6 1.39 5.65 3.68
C LYS A 6 1.06 6.57 4.83
N VAL A 7 -0.14 7.12 4.82
CA VAL A 7 -0.67 7.99 5.88
C VAL A 7 -1.84 7.28 6.54
N THR A 8 -1.86 7.31 7.87
CA THR A 8 -2.95 6.81 8.70
C THR A 8 -3.54 7.98 9.48
N ILE A 9 -4.86 8.06 9.54
CA ILE A 9 -5.58 9.25 10.00
C ILE A 9 -6.46 8.87 11.18
N LEU A 10 -6.25 9.55 12.31
CA LEU A 10 -7.08 9.41 13.50
C LEU A 10 -8.07 10.58 13.56
N VAL A 11 -9.28 10.36 13.05
CA VAL A 11 -10.34 11.37 13.10
C VAL A 11 -11.08 11.25 14.42
N THR A 12 -10.96 12.29 15.25
CA THR A 12 -11.60 12.32 16.58
C THR A 12 -12.63 13.42 16.69
N ARG A 13 -13.67 13.19 17.51
CA ARG A 13 -14.58 14.24 17.99
C ARG A 13 -14.66 14.22 19.51
N GLU A 14 -15.03 15.36 20.09
CA GLU A 14 -15.37 15.47 21.50
C GLU A 14 -16.86 15.19 21.70
N ASN A 15 -17.19 14.33 22.66
CA ASN A 15 -18.57 14.08 23.04
C ASN A 15 -18.98 15.08 24.14
N SER A 16 -19.87 16.00 23.80
CA SER A 16 -20.36 17.06 24.70
C SER A 16 -21.00 16.54 25.99
N ASN A 17 -21.50 15.30 25.99
CA ASN A 17 -22.20 14.73 27.15
C ASN A 17 -21.29 13.96 28.10
N SER A 18 -20.16 13.44 27.62
CA SER A 18 -19.27 12.57 28.41
C SER A 18 -17.85 13.13 28.60
N ASN A 19 -17.51 14.24 27.94
CA ASN A 19 -16.16 14.81 27.90
C ASN A 19 -15.08 13.81 27.45
N GLN A 20 -15.49 12.78 26.69
CA GLN A 20 -14.60 11.76 26.13
C GLN A 20 -14.33 12.04 24.65
N LYS A 21 -13.15 11.62 24.19
CA LYS A 21 -12.80 11.63 22.77
C LYS A 21 -13.25 10.34 22.11
N GLU A 22 -13.96 10.47 21.01
CA GLU A 22 -14.42 9.34 20.19
C GLU A 22 -13.60 9.29 18.91
N LEU A 23 -13.28 8.08 18.45
CA LEU A 23 -12.52 7.81 17.22
C LEU A 23 -13.46 7.28 16.13
N LEU A 24 -13.37 7.83 14.93
CA LEU A 24 -14.11 7.34 13.77
C LEU A 24 -13.48 6.05 13.23
N LEU A 25 -14.32 5.01 13.08
CA LEU A 25 -13.94 3.69 12.59
C LEU A 25 -14.91 3.25 11.49
N PHE A 26 -14.40 2.46 10.54
CA PHE A 26 -15.20 1.83 9.49
C PHE A 26 -15.28 0.33 9.73
N LYS A 27 -16.44 -0.26 9.40
CA LYS A 27 -16.60 -1.71 9.30
C LYS A 27 -16.64 -2.08 7.83
N HIS A 28 -15.60 -2.76 7.35
CA HIS A 28 -15.54 -3.21 5.96
C HIS A 28 -16.02 -4.67 5.86
N PRO A 29 -16.87 -5.03 4.87
CA PRO A 29 -17.23 -6.42 4.62
C PRO A 29 -15.97 -7.27 4.38
N GLY A 30 -15.74 -8.29 5.19
CA GLY A 30 -14.60 -9.22 5.06
C GLY A 30 -13.28 -8.78 5.70
N ASP A 31 -13.08 -7.49 6.00
CA ASP A 31 -11.78 -6.97 6.48
C ASP A 31 -11.81 -6.37 7.90
N GLY A 32 -12.95 -6.50 8.60
CA GLY A 32 -13.10 -6.07 9.99
C GLY A 32 -13.18 -4.56 10.17
N ILE A 33 -12.62 -4.08 11.30
CA ILE A 33 -12.66 -2.67 11.71
C ILE A 33 -11.40 -1.96 11.19
N ARG A 34 -11.57 -0.77 10.60
CA ARG A 34 -10.51 0.02 9.99
C ARG A 34 -10.56 1.47 10.40
N ILE A 35 -9.40 2.12 10.35
CA ILE A 35 -9.22 3.57 10.38
C ILE A 35 -8.94 4.09 8.96
N PRO A 36 -9.25 5.36 8.64
CA PRO A 36 -8.88 5.94 7.36
C PRO A 36 -7.36 5.95 7.17
N ALA A 37 -6.92 5.53 5.99
CA ALA A 37 -5.53 5.51 5.59
C ALA A 37 -5.42 5.56 4.07
N GLY A 38 -4.33 6.11 3.56
CA GLY A 38 -4.04 6.22 2.13
C GLY A 38 -2.57 6.10 1.80
N THR A 39 -2.30 5.93 0.51
CA THR A 39 -0.93 5.93 -0.03
C THR A 39 -0.62 7.34 -0.52
N VAL A 40 0.61 7.79 -0.31
CA VAL A 40 1.08 9.07 -0.84
C VAL A 40 1.38 8.91 -2.33
N GLU A 41 0.76 9.75 -3.16
CA GLU A 41 1.07 9.81 -4.58
C GLU A 41 2.25 10.73 -4.88
N ILE A 42 2.73 10.65 -6.13
CA ILE A 42 3.83 11.51 -6.61
C ILE A 42 3.39 12.96 -6.43
N GLU A 43 4.29 13.79 -5.88
CA GLU A 43 4.07 15.22 -5.61
C GLU A 43 3.04 15.54 -4.51
N GLU A 44 2.46 14.54 -3.83
CA GLU A 44 1.63 14.77 -2.64
C GLU A 44 2.49 14.83 -1.37
N THR A 45 2.16 15.74 -0.46
CA THR A 45 2.62 15.72 0.92
C THR A 45 1.76 14.79 1.77
N SER A 46 2.30 14.28 2.88
CA SER A 46 1.53 13.46 3.82
C SER A 46 0.30 14.20 4.39
N LEU A 47 0.35 15.54 4.46
CA LEU A 47 -0.77 16.38 4.92
C LEU A 47 -1.89 16.42 3.88
N GLU A 48 -1.57 16.62 2.60
CA GLU A 48 -2.55 16.63 1.51
C GLU A 48 -3.28 15.29 1.42
N VAL A 49 -2.55 14.18 1.54
CA VAL A 49 -3.11 12.83 1.61
C VAL A 49 -4.04 12.68 2.81
N ALA A 50 -3.64 13.18 3.99
CA ALA A 50 -4.49 13.12 5.17
C ALA A 50 -5.83 13.84 4.96
N VAL A 51 -5.80 15.00 4.29
CA VAL A 51 -7.02 15.77 3.97
C VAL A 51 -7.87 15.02 2.95
N ARG A 52 -7.28 14.60 1.82
CA ARG A 52 -7.96 13.90 0.73
C ARG A 52 -8.62 12.60 1.21
N GLU A 53 -7.87 11.75 1.89
CA GLU A 53 -8.37 10.46 2.38
C GLU A 53 -9.41 10.63 3.51
N THR A 54 -9.30 11.68 4.32
CA THR A 54 -10.37 12.02 5.27
C THR A 54 -11.66 12.29 4.51
N MET A 55 -11.63 13.17 3.50
CA MET A 55 -12.82 13.49 2.70
C MET A 55 -13.37 12.25 1.98
N GLU A 56 -12.52 11.53 1.24
CA GLU A 56 -12.93 10.39 0.41
C GLU A 56 -13.46 9.20 1.22
N LYS A 57 -12.83 8.86 2.34
CA LYS A 57 -13.21 7.68 3.13
C LYS A 57 -14.31 7.97 4.14
N THR A 58 -14.33 9.17 4.73
CA THR A 58 -15.26 9.51 5.82
C THR A 58 -16.47 10.32 5.35
N GLY A 59 -16.37 11.02 4.20
CA GLY A 59 -17.36 11.99 3.74
C GLY A 59 -17.38 13.29 4.55
N LEU A 60 -16.43 13.50 5.47
CA LEU A 60 -16.34 14.74 6.24
C LEU A 60 -15.75 15.87 5.39
N GLU A 61 -16.48 16.97 5.27
CA GLU A 61 -16.01 18.18 4.59
C GLU A 61 -15.47 19.25 5.55
N LYS A 62 -15.89 19.20 6.83
CA LYS A 62 -15.54 20.19 7.85
C LYS A 62 -14.77 19.52 8.98
N PHE A 63 -13.46 19.68 8.96
CA PHE A 63 -12.56 19.19 10.00
C PHE A 63 -11.31 20.07 10.09
N LYS A 64 -10.53 19.88 11.15
CA LYS A 64 -9.25 20.56 11.35
C LYS A 64 -8.16 19.52 11.52
N VAL A 65 -7.10 19.62 10.71
CA VAL A 65 -5.88 18.85 10.97
C VAL A 65 -5.15 19.50 12.14
N VAL A 66 -4.92 18.71 13.21
CA VAL A 66 -4.36 19.23 14.46
C VAL A 66 -2.84 19.09 14.50
N LYS A 67 -2.33 17.87 14.29
CA LYS A 67 -0.89 17.58 14.31
C LYS A 67 -0.59 16.20 13.71
N CYS A 68 0.65 16.03 13.22
CA CYS A 68 1.24 14.71 13.03
C CYS A 68 1.58 14.12 14.41
N ILE A 69 1.23 12.84 14.63
CA ILE A 69 1.44 12.17 15.92
C ILE A 69 2.67 11.25 15.95
N GLY A 70 3.20 10.89 14.78
CA GLY A 70 4.36 10.01 14.66
C GLY A 70 4.57 9.54 13.22
N VAL A 71 5.77 9.02 12.97
CA VAL A 71 6.17 8.40 11.71
C VAL A 71 6.85 7.08 12.06
N THR A 72 6.54 6.04 11.30
CA THR A 72 7.18 4.73 11.44
C THR A 72 7.77 4.35 10.09
N GLU A 73 9.07 4.08 10.08
CA GLU A 73 9.74 3.52 8.92
C GLU A 73 9.67 1.99 8.98
N ILE A 74 9.31 1.37 7.86
CA ILE A 74 9.28 -0.08 7.72
C ILE A 74 10.32 -0.45 6.69
N VAL A 75 11.29 -1.26 7.09
CA VAL A 75 12.25 -1.89 6.16
C VAL A 75 11.80 -3.32 5.96
N LEU A 76 11.56 -3.69 4.70
CA LEU A 76 11.18 -5.04 4.34
C LEU A 76 12.34 -6.03 4.50
N PRO A 77 12.05 -7.31 4.77
CA PRO A 77 13.03 -8.38 4.73
C PRO A 77 13.86 -8.39 3.43
N GLU A 78 15.04 -9.00 3.46
CA GLU A 78 15.96 -8.96 2.33
C GLU A 78 15.37 -9.57 1.05
N ASP A 79 14.51 -10.56 1.18
CA ASP A 79 13.85 -11.29 0.11
C ASP A 79 12.50 -10.68 -0.31
N GLN A 80 12.17 -9.47 0.17
CA GLN A 80 10.91 -8.81 -0.16
C GLN A 80 11.13 -7.41 -0.73
N TYR A 81 10.21 -7.05 -1.62
CA TYR A 81 10.10 -5.72 -2.19
C TYR A 81 8.64 -5.29 -2.23
N VAL A 82 8.41 -3.99 -2.33
CA VAL A 82 7.12 -3.42 -2.69
C VAL A 82 7.23 -2.67 -4.01
N VAL A 83 6.18 -2.77 -4.82
CA VAL A 83 6.08 -2.13 -6.13
C VAL A 83 5.74 -0.65 -5.98
N LEU A 84 6.62 0.24 -6.46
CA LEU A 84 6.49 1.70 -6.33
C LEU A 84 5.47 2.31 -7.31
N ARG A 85 5.31 1.70 -8.49
CA ARG A 85 4.42 2.15 -9.54
C ARG A 85 3.94 0.96 -10.36
N SER A 86 2.75 1.08 -10.94
CA SER A 86 2.21 0.02 -11.78
C SER A 86 3.18 -0.32 -12.91
N THR A 87 3.41 -1.61 -13.15
CA THR A 87 4.43 -2.09 -14.08
C THR A 87 4.00 -3.35 -14.82
N LYS A 88 4.61 -3.60 -15.98
CA LYS A 88 4.49 -4.86 -16.71
C LYS A 88 5.41 -5.92 -16.13
N VAL A 89 4.98 -7.18 -16.23
CA VAL A 89 5.75 -8.35 -15.82
C VAL A 89 6.20 -9.10 -17.07
N TYR A 90 7.51 -9.11 -17.29
CA TYR A 90 8.15 -9.64 -18.48
C TYR A 90 8.57 -11.09 -18.29
N SER A 91 8.55 -11.87 -19.39
CA SER A 91 9.04 -13.25 -19.41
C SER A 91 10.57 -13.36 -19.33
N ARG A 92 11.29 -12.30 -19.71
CA ARG A 92 12.77 -12.20 -19.68
C ARG A 92 13.20 -10.83 -19.11
N PRO A 93 14.46 -10.65 -18.68
CA PRO A 93 14.98 -9.38 -18.15
C PRO A 93 15.20 -8.33 -19.26
N ASN A 94 14.16 -8.04 -20.05
CA ASN A 94 14.17 -7.09 -21.16
C ASN A 94 12.74 -6.61 -21.46
N ILE A 95 12.56 -5.30 -21.61
CA ILE A 95 11.29 -4.66 -21.95
C ILE A 95 10.70 -5.10 -23.30
N THR A 96 11.53 -5.58 -24.24
CA THR A 96 11.06 -6.04 -25.55
C THR A 96 10.60 -7.50 -25.53
N SER A 97 10.72 -8.18 -24.39
CA SER A 97 10.21 -9.54 -24.25
C SER A 97 8.70 -9.53 -24.02
N PHE A 98 8.07 -10.70 -24.24
CA PHE A 98 6.65 -10.86 -23.98
C PHE A 98 6.31 -10.52 -22.52
N ASP A 99 5.41 -9.56 -22.32
CA ASP A 99 4.75 -9.31 -21.05
C ASP A 99 3.46 -10.11 -20.95
N TRP A 100 3.20 -10.67 -19.78
CA TRP A 100 2.08 -11.60 -19.59
C TRP A 100 1.17 -11.22 -18.40
N ALA A 101 1.60 -10.28 -17.57
CA ALA A 101 0.86 -9.77 -16.44
C ALA A 101 1.27 -8.32 -16.12
N SER A 102 0.57 -7.71 -15.15
CA SER A 102 0.93 -6.43 -14.58
C SER A 102 0.84 -6.46 -13.06
N PHE A 103 1.67 -5.65 -12.42
CA PHE A 103 1.62 -5.39 -11.00
C PHE A 103 1.10 -3.98 -10.75
N ARG A 104 0.26 -3.82 -9.73
CA ARG A 104 -0.18 -2.51 -9.23
C ARG A 104 0.79 -1.98 -8.18
N LYS A 105 0.83 -0.66 -8.00
CA LYS A 105 1.54 -0.01 -6.89
C LYS A 105 1.11 -0.59 -5.53
N GLY A 106 2.05 -0.73 -4.61
CA GLY A 106 1.81 -1.09 -3.22
C GLY A 106 1.64 -2.59 -2.94
N ILE A 107 1.80 -3.47 -3.94
CA ILE A 107 1.85 -4.92 -3.68
C ILE A 107 3.24 -5.35 -3.26
N TYR A 108 3.29 -6.32 -2.36
CA TYR A 108 4.52 -6.98 -1.95
C TYR A 108 4.84 -8.12 -2.89
N VAL A 109 6.12 -8.28 -3.20
CA VAL A 109 6.64 -9.35 -4.06
C VAL A 109 7.90 -9.94 -3.46
N SER A 110 8.08 -11.24 -3.63
CA SER A 110 9.25 -11.97 -3.16
C SER A 110 10.34 -11.96 -4.23
N TYR A 111 11.56 -11.60 -3.83
CA TYR A 111 12.76 -11.67 -4.66
C TYR A 111 13.10 -13.12 -5.03
N LYS A 112 13.53 -13.34 -6.28
CA LYS A 112 14.09 -14.62 -6.73
C LYS A 112 15.52 -14.50 -7.19
N ARG A 113 15.80 -13.59 -8.13
CA ARG A 113 17.13 -13.32 -8.66
C ARG A 113 17.19 -11.97 -9.38
N GLN A 114 18.39 -11.51 -9.70
CA GLN A 114 18.63 -10.29 -10.48
C GLN A 114 19.47 -10.61 -11.72
N GLU A 115 19.17 -9.93 -12.82
CA GLU A 115 19.96 -9.94 -14.06
C GLU A 115 19.91 -8.53 -14.66
N ASN A 116 21.07 -7.91 -14.83
CA ASN A 116 21.19 -6.49 -15.23
C ASN A 116 20.32 -5.57 -14.33
N ASP A 117 19.52 -4.72 -14.94
CA ASP A 117 18.59 -3.80 -14.28
C ASP A 117 17.21 -4.42 -14.00
N PHE A 118 17.06 -5.74 -14.12
CA PHE A 118 15.80 -6.44 -13.86
C PHE A 118 15.92 -7.38 -12.68
N ILE A 119 14.82 -7.49 -11.93
CA ILE A 119 14.66 -8.43 -10.84
C ILE A 119 13.52 -9.38 -11.18
N GLN A 120 13.78 -10.68 -11.06
CA GLN A 120 12.72 -11.67 -11.10
C GLN A 120 12.06 -11.75 -9.74
N VAL A 121 10.75 -11.58 -9.70
CA VAL A 121 9.95 -11.58 -8.48
C VAL A 121 8.74 -12.50 -8.61
N THR A 122 8.19 -12.88 -7.47
CA THR A 122 6.96 -13.65 -7.35
C THR A 122 5.94 -12.89 -6.51
N TYR A 123 4.71 -12.76 -7.02
CA TYR A 123 3.53 -12.33 -6.25
C TYR A 123 2.63 -13.54 -6.05
N ASP A 124 2.24 -13.80 -4.80
CA ASP A 124 1.32 -14.88 -4.44
C ASP A 124 0.04 -14.28 -3.84
N GLU A 125 -1.12 -14.66 -4.38
CA GLU A 125 -2.42 -14.24 -3.86
C GLU A 125 -3.13 -15.38 -3.14
N TYR A 126 -3.61 -15.10 -1.93
CA TYR A 126 -4.36 -16.02 -1.09
C TYR A 126 -5.78 -15.49 -0.90
N ASN A 127 -6.76 -16.38 -0.96
CA ASN A 127 -8.15 -16.01 -0.70
C ASN A 127 -8.35 -15.81 0.81
N LYS A 128 -8.85 -14.62 1.21
CA LYS A 128 -9.11 -14.28 2.62
C LYS A 128 -10.58 -14.36 3.03
N ILE A 129 -11.48 -14.79 2.14
CA ILE A 129 -12.95 -14.72 2.32
C ILE A 129 -13.48 -15.83 3.25
N SER A 130 -12.70 -16.88 3.48
CA SER A 130 -12.98 -17.89 4.49
C SER A 130 -11.67 -18.22 5.19
N ASN A 131 -11.70 -18.76 6.41
CA ASN A 131 -10.52 -19.20 7.19
C ASN A 131 -9.76 -20.38 6.52
N SER A 132 -9.58 -20.35 5.21
CA SER A 132 -8.85 -21.31 4.42
C SER A 132 -7.83 -20.55 3.58
N ASP A 133 -6.54 -20.82 3.82
CA ASP A 133 -5.42 -20.22 3.10
C ASP A 133 -5.28 -20.86 1.71
N TYR A 134 -6.35 -20.85 0.90
CA TYR A 134 -6.28 -21.33 -0.47
C TYR A 134 -5.49 -20.33 -1.31
N PHE A 135 -4.33 -20.79 -1.75
CA PHE A 135 -3.55 -20.16 -2.80
C PHE A 135 -4.42 -20.04 -4.06
N THR A 136 -4.63 -18.81 -4.51
CA THR A 136 -5.50 -18.51 -5.65
C THR A 136 -4.70 -18.47 -6.93
N TYR A 137 -3.61 -17.68 -6.97
CA TYR A 137 -2.70 -17.68 -8.10
C TYR A 137 -1.33 -17.10 -7.71
N SER A 138 -0.33 -17.36 -8.56
CA SER A 138 1.00 -16.75 -8.48
C SER A 138 1.43 -16.17 -9.81
N ILE A 139 2.06 -15.00 -9.75
CA ILE A 139 2.69 -14.35 -10.89
C ILE A 139 4.18 -14.32 -10.64
N THR A 140 4.96 -14.97 -11.52
CA THR A 140 6.43 -14.93 -11.49
C THR A 140 6.99 -14.38 -12.80
N GLY A 141 7.79 -13.32 -12.72
CA GLY A 141 8.43 -12.75 -13.91
C GLY A 141 9.37 -11.61 -13.57
N TRP A 142 9.84 -10.93 -14.60
CA TRP A 142 10.86 -9.89 -14.50
C TRP A 142 10.24 -8.51 -14.50
N VAL A 143 10.72 -7.66 -13.60
CA VAL A 143 10.37 -6.24 -13.52
C VAL A 143 11.63 -5.40 -13.41
N SER A 144 11.55 -4.14 -13.82
CA SER A 144 12.68 -3.22 -13.68
C SER A 144 13.02 -2.99 -12.20
N ARG A 145 14.31 -2.93 -11.86
CA ARG A 145 14.77 -2.73 -10.49
C ARG A 145 14.32 -1.39 -9.91
N ASP A 146 14.20 -0.37 -10.76
CA ASP A 146 13.83 0.99 -10.36
C ASP A 146 12.34 1.16 -9.99
N ILE A 147 11.52 0.12 -10.19
CA ILE A 147 10.13 0.07 -9.70
C ILE A 147 9.98 -0.63 -8.36
N LEU A 148 11.08 -1.15 -7.78
CA LEU A 148 11.07 -1.88 -6.51
C LEU A 148 11.75 -1.07 -5.42
N THR A 149 11.19 -1.12 -4.20
CA THR A 149 11.81 -0.58 -2.99
C THR A 149 11.68 -1.59 -1.84
N LYS A 150 12.57 -1.46 -0.85
CA LYS A 150 12.46 -2.14 0.45
C LYS A 150 11.98 -1.21 1.58
N LYS A 151 11.66 0.03 1.22
CA LYS A 151 11.23 1.11 2.10
C LYS A 151 9.94 1.73 1.57
#